data_AF-A0A6P6P2L9-F1
#
_entry.id   AF-A0A6P6P2L9-F1
#
_cell.length_a   1.000
_cell.length_b   1.000
_cell.length_c   1.000
_cell.angle_alpha   90.00
_cell.angle_beta   90.00
_cell.angle_gamma   90.00
#
_symmetry.space_group_name_H-M   'P 1'
#
loop_
_entity.id
_entity.type
_entity.pdbx_description
1 polymer ?
#
loop_
_entity_poly.entity_id
_entity_poly.type
_entity_poly.pdbx_seq_one_letter_code
_entity_poly.pdbx_strand_id
1 'polypeptide(L)'
;MNSTVQKDQFYDSFIKNFISVVFSLIINYINGTFVLVFCKSSVFYSDPRYILYTHLVINDMIMLSISVGLQVTTYAVGPFSLSVCCVVLFVTVIVTKNSPLNLACMAIERYIAICKPLHHPQICTVRRTYMLIWFIWILSAVPAFSDIFITLSTRTESFFSTAVLCHMVIIRNTWQHVVNDTVSNVVYLLFVWITLIVTYFKVLSAANAASADRVSARKGRNTILLHGGQLLLCMMSYITPLLSTVLVDLFPQSRTTILFILFLFSNVLPRLLSPLIYGLRDKQFAERVKVYFCCKKTQIIRVT
;
A
#
# COMPACT_ATOMS: atom_id res chain seq x y z
N MET A 1 0.66 28.81 -33.04
CA MET A 1 -0.18 28.29 -31.94
C MET A 1 0.42 27.08 -31.20
N ASN A 2 1.65 26.63 -31.51
CA ASN A 2 2.21 25.38 -30.95
C ASN A 2 3.22 25.53 -29.79
N SER A 3 3.94 26.66 -29.68
CA SER A 3 5.02 26.78 -28.69
C SER A 3 4.52 27.00 -27.26
N THR A 4 3.42 27.75 -27.07
CA THR A 4 2.80 27.97 -25.75
C THR A 4 2.14 26.70 -25.23
N VAL A 5 1.37 25.99 -26.06
CA VAL A 5 0.71 24.72 -25.66
C VAL A 5 1.72 23.64 -25.28
N GLN A 6 2.81 23.50 -26.05
CA GLN A 6 3.88 22.55 -25.74
C GLN A 6 4.62 22.91 -24.46
N LYS A 7 4.85 24.21 -24.22
CA LYS A 7 5.47 24.73 -23.00
C LYS A 7 4.57 24.44 -21.78
N ASP A 8 3.27 24.69 -21.89
CA ASP A 8 2.30 24.44 -20.82
C ASP A 8 2.20 22.94 -20.47
N GLN A 9 2.24 22.05 -21.46
CA GLN A 9 2.27 20.60 -21.25
C GLN A 9 3.56 20.11 -20.56
N PHE A 10 4.70 20.71 -20.90
CA PHE A 10 5.96 20.40 -20.24
C PHE A 10 5.96 20.85 -18.78
N TYR A 11 5.49 22.08 -18.49
CA TYR A 11 5.39 22.58 -17.12
C TYR A 11 4.44 21.74 -16.26
N ASP A 12 3.27 21.38 -16.78
CA ASP A 12 2.31 20.52 -16.07
C ASP A 12 2.93 19.15 -15.74
N SER A 13 3.60 18.52 -16.71
CA SER A 13 4.28 17.24 -16.52
C SER A 13 5.43 17.34 -15.51
N PHE A 14 6.22 18.42 -15.58
CA PHE A 14 7.31 18.68 -14.64
C PHE A 14 6.79 18.84 -13.21
N ILE A 15 5.74 19.65 -13.00
CA ILE A 15 5.12 19.85 -11.69
C ILE A 15 4.61 18.53 -11.12
N LYS A 16 3.89 17.73 -11.92
CA LYS A 16 3.37 16.42 -11.48
C LYS A 16 4.49 15.46 -11.07
N ASN A 17 5.59 15.40 -11.83
CA ASN A 17 6.75 14.58 -11.48
C ASN A 17 7.46 15.09 -10.23
N PHE A 18 7.68 16.41 -10.12
CA PHE A 18 8.32 17.02 -8.95
C PHE A 18 7.55 16.72 -7.67
N ILE A 19 6.22 16.92 -7.69
CA ILE A 19 5.34 16.60 -6.56
C ILE A 19 5.46 15.11 -6.19
N SER A 20 5.34 14.22 -7.17
CA SER A 20 5.40 12.76 -6.98
C SER A 20 6.72 12.31 -6.34
N VAL A 21 7.85 12.83 -6.84
CA VAL A 21 9.19 12.54 -6.32
C VAL A 21 9.36 13.05 -4.90
N VAL A 22 8.99 14.29 -4.61
CA VAL A 22 9.12 14.88 -3.27
C VAL A 22 8.30 14.08 -2.24
N PHE A 23 7.04 13.78 -2.53
CA PHE A 23 6.22 12.97 -1.63
C PHE A 23 6.79 11.56 -1.44
N SER A 24 7.24 10.92 -2.52
CA SER A 24 7.85 9.58 -2.46
C SER A 24 9.11 9.56 -1.59
N LEU A 25 10.00 10.54 -1.75
CA LEU A 25 11.21 10.66 -0.92
C LEU A 25 10.88 10.86 0.57
N ILE A 26 9.93 11.74 0.88
CA ILE A 26 9.50 11.99 2.27
C ILE A 26 8.92 10.71 2.89
N ILE A 27 7.99 10.05 2.19
CA ILE A 27 7.34 8.83 2.69
C ILE A 27 8.38 7.72 2.87
N ASN A 28 9.23 7.49 1.88
CA ASN A 28 10.27 6.46 1.94
C ASN A 28 11.29 6.73 3.04
N TYR A 29 11.64 7.99 3.30
CA TYR A 29 12.53 8.35 4.40
C TYR A 29 11.92 8.04 5.77
N ILE A 30 10.66 8.43 5.99
CA ILE A 30 9.94 8.14 7.25
C ILE A 30 9.79 6.62 7.43
N ASN A 31 9.32 5.93 6.39
CA ASN A 31 9.16 4.48 6.37
C ASN A 31 10.48 3.74 6.58
N GLY A 32 11.56 4.18 5.93
CA GLY A 32 12.89 3.62 6.09
C GLY A 32 13.40 3.78 7.52
N THR A 33 13.16 4.91 8.16
CA THR A 33 13.49 5.11 9.58
C THR A 33 12.72 4.13 10.47
N PHE A 34 11.44 3.89 10.19
CA PHE A 34 10.65 2.88 10.90
C PHE A 34 11.29 1.49 10.77
N VAL A 35 11.62 1.06 9.55
CA VAL A 35 12.25 -0.25 9.29
C VAL A 35 13.60 -0.37 9.99
N LEU A 36 14.42 0.69 10.00
CA LEU A 36 15.70 0.69 10.71
C LEU A 36 15.53 0.53 12.24
N VAL A 37 14.54 1.21 12.82
CA VAL A 37 14.22 1.08 14.25
C VAL A 37 13.72 -0.33 14.58
N PHE A 38 12.89 -0.92 13.70
CA PHE A 38 12.45 -2.30 13.81
C PHE A 38 13.64 -3.26 13.81
N CYS A 39 14.55 -3.14 12.83
CA CYS A 39 15.71 -4.01 12.71
C CYS A 39 16.66 -3.96 13.91
N LYS A 40 16.76 -2.81 14.61
CA LYS A 40 17.66 -2.63 15.74
C LYS A 40 17.08 -3.03 17.10
N SER A 41 15.80 -3.38 17.17
CA SER A 41 15.11 -3.64 18.44
C SER A 41 14.54 -5.05 18.48
N SER A 42 15.18 -5.94 19.25
CA SER A 42 14.69 -7.31 19.50
C SER A 42 13.27 -7.36 20.07
N VAL A 43 12.85 -6.33 20.80
CA VAL A 43 11.50 -6.24 21.38
C VAL A 43 10.39 -6.20 20.32
N PHE A 44 10.65 -5.60 19.15
CA PHE A 44 9.62 -5.49 18.10
C PHE A 44 9.46 -6.77 17.28
N TYR A 45 10.49 -7.63 17.23
CA TYR A 45 10.41 -8.95 16.57
C TYR A 45 9.49 -9.93 17.31
N SER A 46 9.23 -9.69 18.59
CA SER A 46 8.38 -10.56 19.40
C SER A 46 6.89 -10.20 19.31
N ASP A 47 6.54 -9.06 18.72
CA ASP A 47 5.15 -8.62 18.61
C ASP A 47 4.66 -8.66 17.15
N PRO A 48 3.69 -9.56 16.84
CA PRO A 48 3.03 -9.69 15.54
C PRO A 48 2.61 -8.38 14.87
N ARG A 49 2.21 -7.38 15.66
CA ARG A 49 1.73 -6.09 15.16
C ARG A 49 2.82 -5.36 14.40
N TYR A 50 4.02 -5.31 14.98
CA TYR A 50 5.15 -4.63 14.33
C TYR A 50 5.68 -5.43 13.15
N ILE A 51 5.59 -6.76 13.17
CA ILE A 51 5.95 -7.60 12.01
C ILE A 51 5.02 -7.29 10.82
N LEU A 52 3.70 -7.32 11.03
CA LEU A 52 2.71 -6.98 9.99
C LEU A 52 2.89 -5.55 9.49
N TYR A 53 3.15 -4.62 10.42
CA TYR A 53 3.35 -3.22 10.06
C TYR A 53 4.62 -3.00 9.24
N THR A 54 5.74 -3.60 9.65
CA THR A 54 7.01 -3.55 8.91
C THR A 54 6.81 -4.12 7.51
N HIS A 55 6.11 -5.25 7.39
CA HIS A 55 5.77 -5.83 6.09
C HIS A 55 4.93 -4.88 5.23
N LEU A 56 3.95 -4.17 5.80
CA LEU A 56 3.14 -3.18 5.10
C LEU A 56 4.01 -2.03 4.59
N VAL A 57 4.84 -1.47 5.46
CA VAL A 57 5.72 -0.34 5.16
C VAL A 57 6.71 -0.68 4.04
N ILE A 58 7.30 -1.88 4.05
CA ILE A 58 8.19 -2.34 2.98
C ILE A 58 7.45 -2.43 1.64
N ASN A 59 6.25 -3.01 1.61
CA ASN A 59 5.46 -3.09 0.38
C ASN A 59 5.08 -1.69 -0.14
N ASP A 60 4.67 -0.78 0.74
CA ASP A 60 4.34 0.60 0.38
C ASP A 60 5.57 1.34 -0.18
N MET A 61 6.77 1.13 0.38
CA MET A 61 8.02 1.71 -0.14
C MET A 61 8.36 1.18 -1.53
N ILE A 62 8.28 -0.13 -1.75
CA ILE A 62 8.54 -0.76 -3.05
C ILE A 62 7.55 -0.23 -4.08
N MET A 63 6.26 -0.23 -3.74
CA MET A 63 5.20 0.24 -4.63
C MET A 63 5.39 1.70 -5.03
N LEU A 64 5.66 2.59 -4.07
CA LEU A 64 5.88 4.02 -4.34
C LEU A 64 7.13 4.25 -5.18
N SER A 65 8.23 3.56 -4.85
CA SER A 65 9.51 3.70 -5.57
C SER A 65 9.38 3.27 -7.02
N ILE A 66 8.74 2.12 -7.28
CA ILE A 66 8.51 1.64 -8.64
C ILE A 66 7.53 2.57 -9.37
N SER A 67 6.42 2.97 -8.76
CA SER A 67 5.40 3.80 -9.42
C SER A 67 5.97 5.17 -9.83
N VAL A 68 6.69 5.84 -8.93
CA VAL A 68 7.33 7.13 -9.22
C VAL A 68 8.50 6.95 -10.20
N GLY A 69 9.29 5.88 -10.06
CA GLY A 69 10.36 5.55 -11.00
C GLY A 69 9.84 5.36 -12.44
N LEU A 70 8.75 4.60 -12.60
CA LEU A 70 8.07 4.45 -13.89
C LEU A 70 7.56 5.78 -14.42
N GLN A 71 6.95 6.61 -13.56
CA GLN A 71 6.49 7.93 -13.96
C GLN A 71 7.65 8.81 -14.48
N VAL A 72 8.78 8.88 -13.76
CA VAL A 72 9.96 9.67 -14.15
C VAL A 72 10.61 9.14 -15.42
N THR A 73 10.79 7.82 -15.52
CA THR A 73 11.46 7.19 -16.66
C THR A 73 10.70 7.38 -17.98
N THR A 74 9.37 7.44 -17.95
CA THR A 74 8.54 7.80 -19.10
C THR A 74 8.93 9.15 -19.71
N TYR A 75 9.43 10.11 -18.92
CA TYR A 75 9.86 11.43 -19.42
C TYR A 75 11.37 11.54 -19.64
N ALA A 76 12.19 10.78 -18.90
CA ALA A 76 13.64 10.99 -18.83
C ALA A 76 14.48 9.99 -19.61
N VAL A 77 14.06 8.72 -19.73
CA VAL A 77 14.92 7.60 -20.17
C VAL A 77 14.46 6.99 -21.50
N GLY A 78 13.20 7.16 -21.87
CA GLY A 78 12.64 6.60 -23.11
C GLY A 78 12.14 5.16 -22.94
N PRO A 79 11.84 4.45 -24.05
CA PRO A 79 11.22 3.13 -24.01
C PRO A 79 12.18 2.04 -23.51
N PHE A 80 11.64 1.09 -22.73
CA PHE A 80 12.36 -0.09 -22.25
C PHE A 80 11.96 -1.32 -23.07
N SER A 81 12.75 -2.38 -22.99
CA SER A 81 12.30 -3.69 -23.48
C SER A 81 11.04 -4.12 -22.74
N LEU A 82 10.07 -4.69 -23.48
CA LEU A 82 8.81 -5.13 -22.91
C LEU A 82 9.02 -6.19 -21.82
N SER A 83 10.02 -7.08 -21.95
CA SER A 83 10.35 -8.07 -20.92
C SER A 83 10.67 -7.42 -19.55
N VAL A 84 11.55 -6.43 -19.51
CA VAL A 84 11.88 -5.68 -18.28
C VAL A 84 10.61 -5.01 -17.74
N CYS A 85 9.81 -4.44 -18.64
CA CYS A 85 8.56 -3.81 -18.29
C CYS A 85 7.56 -4.77 -17.62
N CYS A 86 7.41 -5.98 -18.17
CA CYS A 86 6.56 -7.01 -17.62
C CYS A 86 6.96 -7.36 -16.19
N VAL A 87 8.26 -7.51 -15.90
CA VAL A 87 8.75 -7.81 -14.55
C VAL A 87 8.42 -6.67 -13.58
N VAL A 88 8.70 -5.42 -13.97
CA VAL A 88 8.44 -4.25 -13.11
C VAL A 88 6.95 -4.08 -12.82
N LEU A 89 6.11 -4.22 -13.84
CA LEU A 89 4.66 -4.11 -13.71
C LEU A 89 4.09 -5.29 -12.89
N PHE A 90 4.60 -6.50 -13.07
CA PHE A 90 4.22 -7.67 -12.26
C PHE A 90 4.50 -7.45 -10.78
N VAL A 91 5.72 -7.01 -10.44
CA VAL A 91 6.06 -6.67 -9.05
C VAL A 91 5.12 -5.60 -8.51
N THR A 92 4.82 -4.56 -9.31
CA THR A 92 3.89 -3.49 -8.96
C THR A 92 2.49 -4.02 -8.62
N VAL A 93 1.95 -4.95 -9.40
CA VAL A 93 0.65 -5.57 -9.14
C VAL A 93 0.66 -6.28 -7.78
N ILE A 94 1.68 -7.11 -7.51
CA ILE A 94 1.76 -7.88 -6.28
C ILE A 94 1.82 -6.97 -5.06
N VAL A 95 2.73 -6.00 -5.04
CA VAL A 95 2.88 -5.11 -3.87
C VAL A 95 1.65 -4.23 -3.66
N THR A 96 0.95 -3.85 -4.72
CA THR A 96 -0.31 -3.08 -4.62
C THR A 96 -1.42 -3.90 -3.96
N LYS A 97 -1.49 -5.21 -4.25
CA LYS A 97 -2.47 -6.13 -3.64
C LYS A 97 -2.10 -6.51 -2.19
N ASN A 98 -0.80 -6.55 -1.88
CA ASN A 98 -0.32 -6.86 -0.53
C ASN A 98 -0.81 -5.85 0.52
N SER A 99 -0.79 -4.54 0.22
CA SER A 99 -1.09 -3.52 1.24
C SER A 99 -2.51 -3.63 1.83
N PRO A 100 -3.60 -3.74 1.02
CA PRO A 100 -4.94 -3.92 1.57
C PRO A 100 -5.16 -5.25 2.29
N LEU A 101 -4.58 -6.35 1.80
CA LEU A 101 -4.65 -7.65 2.48
C LEU A 101 -3.95 -7.61 3.84
N ASN A 102 -2.78 -6.98 3.90
CA ASN A 102 -2.04 -6.82 5.14
C ASN A 102 -2.83 -5.96 6.14
N LEU A 103 -3.43 -4.86 5.69
CA LEU A 103 -4.31 -4.04 6.54
C LEU A 103 -5.53 -4.83 7.06
N ALA A 104 -6.12 -5.72 6.26
CA ALA A 104 -7.18 -6.62 6.72
C ALA A 104 -6.68 -7.56 7.84
N CYS A 105 -5.49 -8.15 7.68
CA CYS A 105 -4.86 -8.96 8.72
C CYS A 105 -4.57 -8.15 10.00
N MET A 106 -4.10 -6.89 9.87
CA MET A 106 -3.90 -6.00 11.01
C MET A 106 -5.24 -5.67 11.71
N ALA A 107 -6.33 -5.47 10.96
CA ALA A 107 -7.65 -5.26 11.54
C ALA A 107 -8.14 -6.50 12.32
N ILE A 108 -7.92 -7.70 11.78
CA ILE A 108 -8.22 -8.97 12.47
C ILE A 108 -7.38 -9.13 13.74
N GLU A 109 -6.08 -8.85 13.68
CA GLU A 109 -5.19 -8.89 14.85
C GLU A 109 -5.71 -7.97 15.96
N ARG A 110 -6.08 -6.74 15.61
CA ARG A 110 -6.63 -5.77 16.57
C ARG A 110 -7.98 -6.20 17.13
N TYR A 111 -8.83 -6.79 16.30
CA TYR A 111 -10.08 -7.40 16.76
C TYR A 111 -9.82 -8.50 17.81
N ILE A 112 -8.90 -9.43 17.53
CA ILE A 112 -8.57 -10.52 18.46
C ILE A 112 -8.00 -9.96 19.77
N ALA A 113 -7.12 -8.97 19.68
CA ALA A 113 -6.54 -8.32 20.86
C ALA A 113 -7.58 -7.68 21.79
N ILE A 114 -8.62 -7.06 21.22
CA ILE A 114 -9.65 -6.34 21.99
C ILE A 114 -10.75 -7.29 22.47
N CYS A 115 -11.24 -8.16 21.59
CA CYS A 115 -12.39 -9.01 21.89
C CYS A 115 -12.00 -10.31 22.61
N LYS A 116 -10.74 -10.76 22.49
CA LYS A 116 -10.25 -12.01 23.10
C LYS A 116 -8.83 -11.82 23.68
N PRO A 117 -8.62 -10.90 24.63
CA PRO A 117 -7.29 -10.57 25.16
C PRO A 117 -6.55 -11.78 25.75
N LEU A 118 -7.26 -12.69 26.43
CA LEU A 118 -6.67 -13.92 27.01
C LEU A 118 -6.15 -14.91 25.97
N HIS A 119 -6.76 -14.94 24.78
CA HIS A 119 -6.37 -15.86 23.71
C HIS A 119 -5.44 -15.20 22.67
N HIS A 120 -5.30 -13.87 22.71
CA HIS A 120 -4.42 -13.12 21.81
C HIS A 120 -2.99 -13.69 21.72
N PRO A 121 -2.26 -13.96 22.82
CA PRO A 121 -0.89 -14.48 22.72
C PRO A 121 -0.82 -15.92 22.17
N GLN A 122 -1.92 -16.69 22.23
CA GLN A 122 -1.99 -18.04 21.67
C GLN A 122 -2.37 -18.04 20.19
N ILE A 123 -3.21 -17.09 19.77
CA ILE A 123 -3.72 -17.00 18.40
C ILE A 123 -2.77 -16.21 17.51
N CYS A 124 -2.32 -15.04 17.97
CA CYS A 124 -1.41 -14.14 17.26
C CYS A 124 0.02 -14.41 17.72
N THR A 125 0.63 -15.45 17.17
CA THR A 125 2.04 -15.79 17.41
C THR A 125 2.91 -15.34 16.24
N VAL A 126 4.18 -15.06 16.51
CA VAL A 126 5.17 -14.68 15.48
C VAL A 126 5.20 -15.68 14.32
N ARG A 127 5.21 -16.97 14.63
CA ARG A 127 5.18 -18.05 13.60
C ARG A 127 3.94 -17.95 12.72
N ARG A 128 2.76 -17.75 13.31
CA ARG A 128 1.51 -17.60 12.55
C ARG A 128 1.50 -16.33 11.71
N THR A 129 2.09 -15.24 12.21
CA THR A 129 2.24 -14.00 11.44
C THR A 129 3.11 -14.18 10.20
N TYR A 130 4.23 -14.88 10.29
CA TYR A 130 5.05 -15.17 9.10
C TYR A 130 4.32 -16.08 8.11
N MET A 131 3.56 -17.08 8.59
CA MET A 131 2.70 -17.88 7.71
C MET A 131 1.63 -17.02 7.01
N LEU A 132 0.99 -16.09 7.74
CA LEU A 132 0.03 -15.15 7.17
C LEU A 132 0.67 -14.25 6.11
N ILE A 133 1.88 -13.73 6.35
CA ILE A 133 2.63 -12.95 5.36
C ILE A 133 2.88 -13.79 4.09
N TRP A 134 3.30 -15.04 4.25
CA TRP A 134 3.50 -15.94 3.11
C TRP A 134 2.20 -16.17 2.32
N PHE A 135 1.07 -16.37 2.99
CA PHE A 135 -0.24 -16.47 2.34
C PHE A 135 -0.63 -15.18 1.61
N ILE A 136 -0.35 -14.01 2.18
CA ILE A 136 -0.59 -12.72 1.53
C ILE A 136 0.18 -12.64 0.21
N TRP A 137 1.45 -13.04 0.19
CA TRP A 137 2.25 -13.06 -1.04
C TRP A 137 1.66 -13.98 -2.11
N ILE A 138 1.24 -15.19 -1.73
CA ILE A 138 0.62 -16.14 -2.66
C ILE A 138 -0.65 -15.57 -3.25
N LEU A 139 -1.56 -15.08 -2.40
CA LEU A 139 -2.83 -14.50 -2.85
C LEU A 139 -2.56 -13.34 -3.80
N SER A 140 -1.76 -12.36 -3.40
CA SER A 140 -1.42 -11.20 -4.22
C SER A 140 -0.73 -11.54 -5.54
N ALA A 141 -0.04 -12.68 -5.63
CA ALA A 141 0.61 -13.13 -6.85
C ALA A 141 -0.36 -13.78 -7.85
N VAL A 142 -1.50 -14.33 -7.41
CA VAL A 142 -2.48 -14.99 -8.29
C VAL A 142 -2.88 -14.13 -9.50
N PRO A 143 -3.33 -12.86 -9.33
CA PRO A 143 -3.76 -12.05 -10.47
C PRO A 143 -2.61 -11.75 -11.44
N ALA A 144 -1.40 -11.58 -10.89
CA ALA A 144 -0.21 -11.26 -11.65
C ALA A 144 0.27 -12.47 -12.48
N PHE A 145 0.20 -13.68 -11.92
CA PHE A 145 0.49 -14.92 -12.65
C PHE A 145 -0.56 -15.21 -13.72
N SER A 146 -1.84 -14.97 -13.44
CA SER A 146 -2.90 -15.06 -14.45
C SER A 146 -2.64 -14.13 -15.63
N ASP A 147 -2.20 -12.89 -15.37
CA ASP A 147 -1.83 -11.96 -16.44
C ASP A 147 -0.65 -12.50 -17.28
N ILE A 148 0.41 -13.01 -16.65
CA ILE A 148 1.53 -13.62 -17.39
C ILE A 148 1.04 -14.78 -18.28
N PHE A 149 0.20 -15.66 -17.73
CA PHE A 149 -0.32 -16.80 -18.48
C PHE A 149 -1.15 -16.35 -19.69
N ILE A 150 -2.02 -15.34 -19.52
CA ILE A 150 -2.81 -14.78 -20.62
C ILE A 150 -1.89 -14.16 -21.68
N THR A 151 -0.87 -13.39 -21.27
CA THR A 151 0.06 -12.75 -22.22
C THR A 151 0.86 -13.80 -23.00
N LEU A 152 1.40 -14.83 -22.33
CA LEU A 152 2.14 -15.92 -23.00
C LEU A 152 1.25 -16.73 -23.95
N SER A 153 -0.03 -16.91 -23.62
CA SER A 153 -0.97 -17.67 -24.46
C SER A 153 -1.46 -16.89 -25.69
N THR A 154 -1.35 -15.56 -25.69
CA THR A 154 -1.94 -14.69 -26.72
C THR A 154 -0.91 -13.95 -27.56
N ARG A 155 0.36 -13.92 -27.16
CA ARG A 155 1.43 -13.13 -27.79
C ARG A 155 2.59 -13.99 -28.23
N THR A 156 3.23 -13.59 -29.33
CA THR A 156 4.44 -14.21 -29.87
C THR A 156 5.68 -13.75 -29.10
N GLU A 157 6.76 -14.54 -29.13
CA GLU A 157 8.03 -14.19 -28.46
C GLU A 157 8.61 -12.85 -28.91
N SER A 158 8.43 -12.49 -30.18
CA SER A 158 8.85 -11.21 -30.76
C SER A 158 8.22 -9.99 -30.06
N PHE A 159 7.04 -10.16 -29.44
CA PHE A 159 6.37 -9.11 -28.68
C PHE A 159 7.21 -8.64 -27.49
N PHE A 160 7.86 -9.56 -26.76
CA PHE A 160 8.64 -9.27 -25.55
C PHE A 160 9.94 -8.50 -25.79
N SER A 161 10.43 -8.50 -27.04
CA SER A 161 11.63 -7.76 -27.45
C SER A 161 11.32 -6.33 -27.92
N THR A 162 10.03 -5.96 -27.98
CA THR A 162 9.62 -4.63 -28.43
C THR A 162 9.98 -3.55 -27.41
N ALA A 163 10.50 -2.42 -27.88
CA ALA A 163 10.74 -1.26 -27.04
C ALA A 163 9.42 -0.50 -26.81
N VAL A 164 9.00 -0.35 -25.55
CA VAL A 164 7.75 0.30 -25.16
C VAL A 164 7.92 1.20 -23.93
N LEU A 165 7.03 2.18 -23.79
CA LEU A 165 6.88 2.93 -22.54
C LEU A 165 6.12 2.10 -21.53
N CYS A 166 6.61 2.01 -20.30
CA CYS A 166 6.06 1.08 -19.32
C CYS A 166 4.71 1.48 -18.75
N HIS A 167 3.65 1.03 -19.43
CA HIS A 167 2.26 1.25 -19.03
C HIS A 167 1.48 -0.06 -19.00
N MET A 168 0.66 -0.22 -17.94
CA MET A 168 -0.21 -1.38 -17.76
C MET A 168 -1.13 -1.64 -18.96
N VAL A 169 -1.54 -0.59 -19.68
CA VAL A 169 -2.41 -0.69 -20.86
C VAL A 169 -1.76 -1.47 -22.02
N ILE A 170 -0.43 -1.47 -22.12
CA ILE A 170 0.27 -2.16 -23.21
C ILE A 170 0.21 -3.69 -23.01
N ILE A 171 0.31 -4.13 -21.75
CA ILE A 171 0.23 -5.54 -21.38
C ILE A 171 -1.24 -5.98 -21.32
N ARG A 172 -2.08 -5.21 -20.63
CA ARG A 172 -3.49 -5.51 -20.39
C ARG A 172 -4.40 -4.94 -21.48
N ASN A 173 -4.14 -5.31 -22.73
CA ASN A 173 -4.89 -4.81 -23.89
C ASN A 173 -5.94 -5.81 -24.43
N THR A 174 -6.04 -7.02 -23.87
CA THR A 174 -7.03 -8.00 -24.28
C THR A 174 -8.25 -7.98 -23.37
N TRP A 175 -9.39 -8.41 -23.90
CA TRP A 175 -10.61 -8.59 -23.11
C TRP A 175 -10.40 -9.49 -21.89
N GLN A 176 -9.60 -10.55 -22.04
CA GLN A 176 -9.25 -11.48 -20.96
C GLN A 176 -8.53 -10.78 -19.81
N HIS A 177 -7.60 -9.87 -20.10
CA HIS A 177 -6.92 -9.07 -19.07
C HIS A 177 -7.87 -8.13 -18.33
N VAL A 178 -8.79 -7.47 -19.06
CA VAL A 178 -9.78 -6.57 -18.45
C VAL A 178 -10.71 -7.35 -17.51
N VAL A 179 -11.20 -8.52 -17.94
CA VAL A 179 -12.05 -9.38 -17.11
C VAL A 179 -11.27 -9.90 -15.91
N ASN A 180 -10.04 -10.41 -16.08
CA ASN A 180 -9.20 -10.90 -14.99
C ASN A 180 -8.95 -9.82 -13.93
N ASP A 181 -8.57 -8.61 -14.36
CA ASP A 181 -8.33 -7.49 -13.45
C ASP A 181 -9.62 -7.05 -12.74
N THR A 182 -10.74 -6.94 -13.46
CA THR A 182 -12.03 -6.55 -12.87
C THR A 182 -12.49 -7.57 -11.83
N VAL A 183 -12.50 -8.87 -12.17
CA VAL A 183 -12.91 -9.94 -11.26
C VAL A 183 -11.98 -9.98 -10.05
N SER A 184 -10.66 -9.91 -10.26
CA SER A 184 -9.70 -9.84 -9.15
C SER A 184 -9.96 -8.63 -8.25
N ASN A 185 -10.11 -7.43 -8.82
CA ASN A 185 -10.38 -6.23 -8.02
C ASN A 185 -11.67 -6.36 -7.22
N VAL A 186 -12.76 -6.85 -7.81
CA VAL A 186 -14.04 -7.04 -7.12
C VAL A 186 -13.95 -8.08 -6.01
N VAL A 187 -13.33 -9.24 -6.25
CA VAL A 187 -13.19 -10.30 -5.24
C VAL A 187 -12.38 -9.82 -4.04
N TYR A 188 -11.24 -9.16 -4.28
CA TYR A 188 -10.38 -8.65 -3.21
C TYR A 188 -11.05 -7.50 -2.47
N LEU A 189 -11.75 -6.62 -3.20
CA LEU A 189 -12.54 -5.54 -2.63
C LEU A 189 -13.58 -6.10 -1.65
N LEU A 190 -14.40 -7.06 -2.08
CA LEU A 190 -15.43 -7.69 -1.25
C LEU A 190 -14.84 -8.41 -0.03
N PHE A 191 -13.78 -9.19 -0.24
CA PHE A 191 -13.12 -9.92 0.85
C PHE A 191 -12.62 -8.98 1.96
N VAL A 192 -11.92 -7.90 1.59
CA VAL A 192 -11.40 -6.94 2.57
C VAL A 192 -12.54 -6.12 3.19
N TRP A 193 -13.57 -5.74 2.43
CA TRP A 193 -14.74 -5.04 2.95
C TRP A 193 -15.52 -5.84 3.99
N ILE A 194 -15.82 -7.11 3.68
CA ILE A 194 -16.52 -8.00 4.61
C ILE A 194 -15.71 -8.15 5.90
N THR A 195 -14.40 -8.36 5.76
CA THR A 195 -13.48 -8.46 6.91
C THR A 195 -13.53 -7.20 7.77
N LEU A 196 -13.51 -6.02 7.16
CA LEU A 196 -13.56 -4.72 7.84
C LEU A 196 -14.90 -4.53 8.57
N ILE A 197 -16.01 -4.75 7.87
CA ILE A 197 -17.35 -4.59 8.44
C ILE A 197 -17.53 -5.50 9.66
N VAL A 198 -17.17 -6.79 9.52
CA VAL A 198 -17.28 -7.77 10.61
C VAL A 198 -16.39 -7.38 11.78
N THR A 199 -15.12 -7.04 11.55
CA THR A 199 -14.20 -6.65 12.62
C THR A 199 -14.66 -5.37 13.32
N TYR A 200 -15.12 -4.37 12.58
CA TYR A 200 -15.64 -3.11 13.13
C TYR A 200 -16.86 -3.34 14.02
N PHE A 201 -17.88 -4.05 13.54
CA PHE A 201 -19.08 -4.33 14.32
C PHE A 201 -18.77 -5.14 15.58
N LYS A 202 -17.89 -6.14 15.47
CA LYS A 202 -17.51 -6.95 16.62
C LYS A 202 -16.74 -6.15 17.67
N VAL A 203 -15.82 -5.27 17.26
CA VAL A 203 -15.13 -4.42 18.22
C VAL A 203 -16.08 -3.39 18.84
N LEU A 204 -16.98 -2.78 18.05
CA LEU A 204 -17.96 -1.85 18.58
C LEU A 204 -18.87 -2.53 19.63
N SER A 205 -19.32 -3.75 19.34
CA SER A 205 -20.09 -4.57 20.27
C SER A 205 -19.30 -4.87 21.55
N ALA A 206 -18.04 -5.28 21.44
CA ALA A 206 -17.19 -5.55 22.61
C ALA A 206 -16.91 -4.28 23.43
N ALA A 207 -16.68 -3.15 22.77
CA ALA A 207 -16.47 -1.86 23.42
C ALA A 207 -17.72 -1.37 24.16
N ASN A 208 -18.92 -1.62 23.61
CA ASN A 208 -20.18 -1.29 24.26
C ASN A 208 -20.49 -2.24 25.44
N ALA A 209 -20.09 -3.52 25.34
CA ALA A 209 -20.25 -4.48 26.43
C ALA A 209 -19.28 -4.24 27.60
N ALA A 210 -18.09 -3.72 27.33
CA ALA A 210 -17.09 -3.33 28.33
C ALA A 210 -17.44 -1.97 28.98
N SER A 211 -18.52 -1.93 29.77
CA SER A 211 -19.02 -0.72 30.43
C SER A 211 -18.10 -0.15 31.53
N ALA A 212 -17.11 -0.92 32.00
CA ALA A 212 -16.25 -0.60 33.16
C ALA A 212 -14.95 0.16 32.83
N ASP A 213 -14.42 0.11 31.60
CA ASP A 213 -13.16 0.80 31.22
C ASP A 213 -13.34 1.66 29.95
N ARG A 214 -14.12 2.73 30.11
CA ARG A 214 -14.50 3.66 29.03
C ARG A 214 -13.29 4.36 28.39
N VAL A 215 -12.18 4.50 29.10
CA VAL A 215 -10.96 5.18 28.61
C VAL A 215 -10.18 4.27 27.66
N SER A 216 -9.96 3.01 28.04
CA SER A 216 -9.35 2.00 27.17
C SER A 216 -10.22 1.72 25.94
N ALA A 217 -11.54 1.63 26.12
CA ALA A 217 -12.51 1.45 25.03
C ALA A 217 -12.52 2.63 24.04
N ARG A 218 -12.49 3.88 24.51
CA ARG A 218 -12.44 5.09 23.66
C ARG A 218 -11.12 5.18 22.90
N LYS A 219 -10.00 4.80 23.52
CA LYS A 219 -8.68 4.74 22.86
C LYS A 219 -8.64 3.67 21.78
N GLY A 220 -9.20 2.48 22.02
CA GLY A 220 -9.37 1.41 21.02
C GLY A 220 -10.24 1.84 19.83
N ARG A 221 -11.38 2.49 20.09
CA ARG A 221 -12.29 3.02 19.07
C ARG A 221 -11.62 4.04 18.15
N ASN A 222 -10.87 4.99 18.70
CA ASN A 222 -10.11 5.95 17.88
C ASN A 222 -8.99 5.27 17.07
N THR A 223 -8.44 4.13 17.49
CA THR A 223 -7.44 3.39 16.70
C THR A 223 -8.09 2.72 15.51
N ILE A 224 -9.27 2.14 15.72
CA ILE A 224 -10.03 1.45 14.69
C ILE A 224 -10.63 2.43 13.69
N LEU A 225 -11.06 3.61 14.12
CA LEU A 225 -11.54 4.65 13.20
C LEU A 225 -10.40 5.16 12.30
N LEU A 226 -9.19 5.34 12.84
CA LEU A 226 -8.01 5.73 12.06
C LEU A 226 -7.51 4.62 11.14
N HIS A 227 -7.45 3.37 11.60
CA HIS A 227 -7.15 2.23 10.73
C HIS A 227 -8.25 2.00 9.69
N GLY A 228 -9.52 2.23 10.05
CA GLY A 228 -10.66 2.16 9.15
C GLY A 228 -10.61 3.25 8.09
N GLY A 229 -10.20 4.47 8.43
CA GLY A 229 -9.98 5.56 7.47
C GLY A 229 -8.80 5.30 6.54
N GLN A 230 -7.65 4.87 7.07
CA GLN A 230 -6.50 4.46 6.27
C GLN A 230 -6.85 3.29 5.34
N LEU A 231 -7.57 2.29 5.85
CA LEU A 231 -8.03 1.16 5.08
C LEU A 231 -9.02 1.60 4.01
N LEU A 232 -10.02 2.44 4.31
CA LEU A 232 -10.95 2.98 3.32
C LEU A 232 -10.21 3.70 2.19
N LEU A 233 -9.20 4.50 2.52
CA LEU A 233 -8.36 5.18 1.54
C LEU A 233 -7.50 4.21 0.72
N CYS A 234 -6.89 3.20 1.34
CA CYS A 234 -6.21 2.12 0.63
C CYS A 234 -7.17 1.34 -0.29
N MET A 235 -8.43 1.19 0.10
CA MET A 235 -9.46 0.50 -0.68
C MET A 235 -9.91 1.30 -1.91
N MET A 236 -9.70 2.63 -1.92
CA MET A 236 -9.89 3.44 -3.12
C MET A 236 -8.98 2.97 -4.27
N SER A 237 -7.84 2.33 -3.98
CA SER A 237 -6.97 1.76 -5.03
C SER A 237 -7.66 0.69 -5.88
N TYR A 238 -8.59 -0.09 -5.31
CA TYR A 238 -9.38 -1.07 -6.05
C TYR A 238 -10.48 -0.46 -6.92
N ILE A 239 -11.00 0.71 -6.51
CA ILE A 239 -12.05 1.45 -7.23
C ILE A 239 -11.43 2.37 -8.29
N THR A 240 -10.16 2.76 -8.11
CA THR A 240 -9.43 3.71 -8.96
C THR A 240 -9.45 3.35 -10.44
N PRO A 241 -9.26 2.08 -10.88
CA PRO A 241 -9.36 1.73 -12.30
C PRO A 241 -10.73 2.09 -12.89
N LEU A 242 -11.82 1.68 -12.23
CA LEU A 242 -13.19 1.98 -12.67
C LEU A 242 -13.46 3.49 -12.67
N LEU A 243 -13.09 4.17 -11.59
CA LEU A 243 -13.27 5.61 -11.46
C LEU A 243 -12.47 6.38 -12.51
N SER A 244 -11.26 5.91 -12.83
CA SER A 244 -10.42 6.50 -13.86
C SER A 244 -11.03 6.39 -15.24
N THR A 245 -11.60 5.23 -15.60
CA THR A 245 -12.30 5.04 -16.89
C THR A 245 -13.48 6.00 -17.00
N VAL A 246 -14.37 6.00 -15.99
CA VAL A 246 -15.56 6.85 -16.00
C VAL A 246 -15.21 8.34 -16.05
N LEU A 247 -14.26 8.81 -15.23
CA LEU A 247 -13.90 10.23 -15.19
C LEU A 247 -13.17 10.68 -16.46
N VAL A 248 -12.34 9.82 -17.06
CA VAL A 248 -11.65 10.14 -18.32
C VAL A 248 -12.63 10.17 -19.49
N ASP A 249 -13.64 9.30 -19.50
CA ASP A 249 -14.69 9.31 -20.52
C ASP A 249 -15.58 10.56 -20.42
N LEU A 250 -15.90 11.00 -19.20
CA LEU A 250 -16.67 12.22 -18.96
C LEU A 250 -15.87 13.50 -19.24
N PHE A 251 -14.56 13.50 -18.94
CA PHE A 251 -13.69 14.68 -19.06
C PHE A 251 -12.37 14.35 -19.78
N PRO A 252 -12.42 14.04 -21.08
CA PRO A 252 -11.25 13.58 -21.83
C PRO A 252 -10.11 14.61 -21.87
N GLN A 253 -10.46 15.92 -21.87
CA GLN A 253 -9.49 17.02 -21.87
C GLN A 253 -8.66 17.09 -20.58
N SER A 254 -9.14 16.51 -19.48
CA SER A 254 -8.49 16.56 -18.16
C SER A 254 -7.84 15.23 -17.77
N ARG A 255 -7.65 14.30 -18.72
CA ARG A 255 -7.20 12.93 -18.47
C ARG A 255 -5.96 12.83 -17.58
N THR A 256 -4.88 13.54 -17.91
CA THR A 256 -3.62 13.45 -17.15
C THR A 256 -3.76 13.98 -15.73
N THR A 257 -4.57 15.02 -15.54
CA THR A 257 -4.86 15.61 -14.23
C THR A 257 -5.73 14.70 -13.39
N ILE A 258 -6.77 14.10 -13.97
CA ILE A 258 -7.63 13.12 -13.29
C ILE A 258 -6.81 11.92 -12.82
N LEU A 259 -6.00 11.32 -13.70
CA LEU A 259 -5.16 10.17 -13.36
C LEU A 259 -4.15 10.51 -12.25
N PHE A 260 -3.55 11.70 -12.31
CA PHE A 260 -2.61 12.16 -11.28
C PHE A 260 -3.30 12.37 -9.91
N ILE A 261 -4.47 13.01 -9.90
CA ILE A 261 -5.25 13.22 -8.67
C ILE A 261 -5.65 11.86 -8.07
N LEU A 262 -6.19 10.96 -8.89
CA LEU A 262 -6.55 9.62 -8.46
C LEU A 262 -5.34 8.86 -7.91
N PHE A 263 -4.17 8.99 -8.53
CA PHE A 263 -2.92 8.44 -8.01
C PHE A 263 -2.57 9.02 -6.63
N LEU A 264 -2.63 10.34 -6.44
CA LEU A 264 -2.35 10.93 -5.13
C LEU A 264 -3.30 10.41 -4.03
N PHE A 265 -4.60 10.35 -4.30
CA PHE A 265 -5.60 9.91 -3.32
C PHE A 265 -5.56 8.41 -3.03
N SER A 266 -5.38 7.58 -4.06
CA SER A 266 -5.41 6.12 -3.92
C SER A 266 -4.05 5.53 -3.53
N ASN A 267 -2.95 6.24 -3.84
CA ASN A 267 -1.62 5.69 -3.69
C ASN A 267 -0.65 6.50 -2.80
N VAL A 268 -0.77 7.82 -2.72
CA VAL A 268 0.15 8.62 -1.88
C VAL A 268 -0.45 8.84 -0.49
N LEU A 269 -1.70 9.31 -0.45
CA LEU A 269 -2.40 9.65 0.78
C LEU A 269 -2.53 8.50 1.79
N PRO A 270 -2.91 7.26 1.40
CA PRO A 270 -3.04 6.17 2.37
C PRO A 270 -1.69 5.79 3.00
N ARG A 271 -0.60 5.98 2.26
CA ARG A 271 0.76 5.62 2.62
C ARG A 271 1.38 6.66 3.56
N LEU A 272 0.96 7.92 3.46
CA LEU A 272 1.27 8.98 4.44
C LEU A 272 0.59 8.72 5.78
N LEU A 273 -0.60 8.12 5.77
CA LEU A 273 -1.34 7.82 6.99
C LEU A 273 -0.71 6.67 7.77
N SER A 274 -0.05 5.69 7.13
CA SER A 274 0.56 4.56 7.84
C SER A 274 1.56 5.04 8.91
N PRO A 275 2.58 5.87 8.61
CA PRO A 275 3.49 6.39 9.63
C PRO A 275 2.86 7.38 10.58
N LEU A 276 1.81 8.10 10.18
CA LEU A 276 1.11 9.00 11.09
C LEU A 276 0.41 8.21 12.21
N ILE A 277 -0.26 7.12 11.82
CA ILE A 277 -1.06 6.29 12.72
C ILE A 277 -0.18 5.49 13.68
N TYR A 278 0.91 4.91 13.19
CA TYR A 278 1.82 4.12 14.02
C TYR A 278 2.94 4.97 14.64
N GLY A 279 3.42 5.99 13.94
CA GLY A 279 4.57 6.79 14.34
C GLY A 279 4.27 7.82 15.42
N LEU A 280 3.16 8.57 15.31
CA LEU A 280 2.80 9.60 16.29
C LEU A 280 2.02 9.05 17.49
N ARG A 281 1.32 7.93 17.31
CA ARG A 281 0.44 7.37 18.34
C ARG A 281 1.14 6.38 19.24
N ASP A 282 2.10 5.61 18.70
CA ASP A 282 2.84 4.65 19.48
C ASP A 282 3.98 5.35 20.22
N LYS A 283 3.79 5.54 21.53
CA LYS A 283 4.77 6.21 22.39
C LYS A 283 6.13 5.50 22.37
N GLN A 284 6.15 4.16 22.31
CA GLN A 284 7.40 3.40 22.31
C GLN A 284 8.19 3.62 21.03
N PHE A 285 7.49 3.73 19.90
CA PHE A 285 8.12 4.04 18.63
C PHE A 285 8.54 5.50 18.54
N ALA A 286 7.66 6.44 18.93
CA ALA A 286 7.94 7.87 18.90
C ALA A 286 9.18 8.23 19.74
N GLU A 287 9.37 7.60 20.90
CA GLU A 287 10.56 7.80 21.74
C GLU A 287 11.84 7.31 21.07
N ARG A 288 11.81 6.15 20.41
CA ARG A 288 12.99 5.61 19.70
C ARG A 288 13.31 6.40 18.44
N VAL A 289 12.30 6.85 17.70
CA VAL A 289 12.49 7.72 16.52
C VAL A 289 13.07 9.07 16.90
N LYS A 290 12.65 9.66 18.02
CA LYS A 290 13.23 10.91 18.52
C LYS A 290 14.74 10.82 18.71
N VAL A 291 15.30 9.66 19.04
CA VAL A 291 16.76 9.46 19.16
C VAL A 291 17.48 9.56 17.81
N TYR A 292 16.82 9.22 16.70
CA TYR A 292 17.38 9.33 15.36
C TYR A 292 17.19 10.73 14.76
N PHE A 293 16.06 11.40 15.05
CA PHE A 293 15.77 12.74 14.53
C PHE A 293 16.38 13.87 15.37
N CYS A 294 16.39 13.73 16.69
CA CYS A 294 17.17 14.58 17.57
C CYS A 294 18.46 13.81 17.85
N CYS A 295 19.59 14.29 17.33
CA CYS A 295 20.94 13.81 17.64
C CYS A 295 21.27 13.89 19.16
N LYS A 296 20.59 13.12 20.01
CA LYS A 296 20.93 12.94 21.41
C LYS A 296 21.66 11.62 21.53
N LYS A 297 22.95 11.72 21.91
CA LYS A 297 23.85 10.61 22.25
C LYS A 297 23.09 9.48 22.93
N THR A 298 23.10 8.32 22.29
CA THR A 298 22.60 7.06 22.85
C THR A 298 23.42 6.73 24.10
N GLN A 299 22.88 6.95 25.30
CA GLN A 299 23.36 6.24 26.47
C GLN A 299 22.72 4.86 26.47
N ILE A 300 23.54 3.87 26.16
CA ILE A 300 23.22 2.45 26.30
C ILE A 300 23.08 2.19 27.81
N ILE A 301 21.85 2.19 28.31
CA ILE A 301 21.57 1.68 29.66
C ILE A 301 21.60 0.14 29.54
N ARG A 302 22.75 -0.45 29.88
CA ARG A 302 22.83 -1.89 30.22
C ARG A 302 21.98 -2.10 31.46
N VAL A 303 20.90 -2.86 31.32
CA VAL A 303 20.23 -3.48 32.46
C VAL A 303 20.96 -4.80 32.70
N THR A 304 21.79 -4.83 33.74
CA THR A 304 22.23 -6.05 34.43
C THR A 304 21.09 -6.61 35.25
#